data_AF-A0A8H9GJL1-F1
#
_entry.id   AF-A0A8H9GJL1-F1
#
_cell.length_a   1.000
_cell.length_b   1.000
_cell.length_c   1.000
_cell.angle_alpha   90.00
_cell.angle_beta   90.00
_cell.angle_gamma   90.00
#
_symmetry.space_group_name_H-M   'P 1'
#
loop_
_entity.id
_entity.type
_entity.pdbx_description
1 polymer ?
#
loop_
_entity_poly.entity_id
_entity_poly.type
_entity_poly.pdbx_seq_one_letter_code
_entity_poly.pdbx_strand_id
1 'polypeptide(L)'
;MTSDVSWLVTAPRSGKVIVIAPGQPAGADDAVARIDAELGGATGAEPSWFTALQKLGYWWYAICIAVGILVLLLVSDASVALRVGSGIGVGIVLAVVSSLVLGTIARAQARSGTSADTTPSALEAGGVARLAWGTIPEQVTAILTKDPALDERVHVLAWRAARATTPDGQDALEELTALWTEADPHAASAQDAEVERMKQAIREANRREG
;
A
#
# COMPACT_ATOMS: atom_id res chain seq x y z
N MET A 1 24.16 -9.14 -7.30
CA MET A 1 23.15 -9.98 -7.98
C MET A 1 22.29 -10.53 -6.87
N THR A 2 21.09 -9.98 -6.68
CA THR A 2 20.16 -10.45 -5.67
C THR A 2 19.69 -11.82 -6.11
N SER A 3 19.97 -12.85 -5.31
CA SER A 3 19.44 -14.20 -5.56
C SER A 3 17.91 -14.09 -5.65
N ASP A 4 17.35 -14.54 -6.76
CA ASP A 4 15.90 -14.48 -6.99
C ASP A 4 15.23 -15.56 -6.13
N VAL A 5 14.72 -15.16 -4.96
CA VAL A 5 14.11 -16.07 -3.98
C VAL A 5 12.65 -16.30 -4.37
N SER A 6 12.38 -17.43 -5.03
CA SER A 6 11.07 -17.71 -5.66
C SER A 6 9.85 -17.61 -4.73
N TRP A 7 10.03 -17.82 -3.43
CA TRP A 7 8.96 -17.80 -2.43
C TRP A 7 8.78 -16.43 -1.76
N LEU A 8 9.59 -15.43 -2.12
CA LEU A 8 9.58 -14.08 -1.58
C LEU A 8 9.25 -13.09 -2.71
N VAL A 9 8.00 -12.67 -2.77
CA VAL A 9 7.45 -11.91 -3.89
C VAL A 9 7.27 -10.45 -3.49
N THR A 10 7.87 -9.54 -4.25
CA THR A 10 7.60 -8.11 -4.12
C THR A 10 6.31 -7.77 -4.86
N ALA A 11 5.31 -7.35 -4.10
CA ALA A 11 4.01 -7.02 -4.60
C ALA A 11 4.08 -5.76 -5.50
N PRO A 12 3.57 -5.81 -6.75
CA PRO A 12 3.85 -4.78 -7.75
C PRO A 12 3.19 -3.42 -7.44
N ARG A 13 2.05 -3.40 -6.73
CA ARG A 13 1.33 -2.15 -6.44
C ARG A 13 1.78 -1.52 -5.13
N SER A 14 1.86 -2.31 -4.06
CA SER A 14 2.21 -1.83 -2.73
C SER A 14 3.73 -1.74 -2.49
N GLY A 15 4.55 -2.42 -3.32
CA GLY A 15 5.99 -2.54 -3.13
C GLY A 15 6.38 -3.33 -1.87
N LYS A 16 5.41 -3.99 -1.22
CA LYS A 16 5.63 -4.77 0.00
C LYS A 16 6.04 -6.19 -0.36
N VAL A 17 6.86 -6.78 0.49
CA VAL A 17 7.35 -8.15 0.30
C VAL A 17 6.39 -9.13 0.95
N ILE A 18 6.00 -10.17 0.20
CA ILE A 18 5.08 -11.21 0.63
C ILE A 18 5.82 -12.54 0.61
N VAL A 19 5.70 -13.30 1.70
CA VAL A 19 6.23 -14.66 1.84
C VAL A 19 5.14 -15.65 1.46
N ILE A 20 5.43 -16.56 0.53
CA ILE A 20 4.55 -17.68 0.16
C ILE A 20 4.79 -18.83 1.13
N ALA A 21 3.76 -19.62 1.43
CA ALA A 21 3.88 -20.80 2.29
C ALA A 21 4.87 -21.84 1.72
N PRO A 22 5.62 -22.55 2.60
CA PRO A 22 6.41 -23.71 2.19
C PRO A 22 5.57 -24.75 1.44
N GLY A 23 6.16 -25.35 0.40
CA GLY A 23 5.47 -26.33 -0.46
C GLY A 23 4.62 -25.75 -1.58
N GLN A 24 4.66 -24.44 -1.83
CA GLN A 24 4.01 -23.73 -2.94
C GLN A 24 2.57 -24.20 -3.22
N PRO A 25 1.63 -23.96 -2.29
CA PRO A 25 0.25 -24.39 -2.47
C PRO A 25 -0.39 -23.70 -3.68
N ALA A 26 -1.28 -24.43 -4.37
CA ALA A 26 -2.04 -23.89 -5.50
C ALA A 26 -2.80 -22.60 -5.09
N GLY A 27 -2.75 -21.58 -5.94
CA GLY A 27 -3.38 -20.27 -5.67
C GLY A 27 -2.49 -19.25 -4.93
N ALA A 28 -1.17 -19.47 -4.87
CA ALA A 28 -0.22 -18.51 -4.32
C ALA A 28 -0.31 -17.13 -5.00
N ASP A 29 -0.37 -17.09 -6.33
CA ASP A 29 -0.47 -15.83 -7.09
C ASP A 29 -1.75 -15.05 -6.76
N ASP A 30 -2.89 -15.73 -6.66
CA ASP A 30 -4.17 -15.12 -6.27
C ASP A 30 -4.14 -14.62 -4.81
N ALA A 31 -3.44 -15.33 -3.92
CA ALA A 31 -3.26 -14.92 -2.54
C ALA A 31 -2.37 -13.66 -2.43
N VAL A 32 -1.26 -13.63 -3.16
CA VAL A 32 -0.37 -12.46 -3.28
C VAL A 32 -1.13 -11.26 -3.85
N ALA A 33 -1.89 -11.45 -4.92
CA ALA A 33 -2.68 -10.39 -5.56
C ALA A 33 -3.75 -9.80 -4.61
N ARG A 34 -4.38 -10.64 -3.78
CA ARG A 34 -5.33 -10.17 -2.75
C ARG A 34 -4.64 -9.33 -1.67
N ILE A 35 -3.53 -9.82 -1.12
CA ILE A 35 -2.76 -9.07 -0.11
C ILE A 35 -2.23 -7.74 -0.69
N ASP A 36 -1.75 -7.74 -1.94
CA ASP A 36 -1.29 -6.51 -2.62
C ASP A 36 -2.43 -5.51 -2.83
N ALA A 37 -3.63 -5.99 -3.21
CA ALA A 37 -4.80 -5.15 -3.37
C ALA A 37 -5.22 -4.49 -2.04
N GLU A 38 -5.14 -5.25 -0.94
CA GLU A 38 -5.42 -4.75 0.42
C GLU A 38 -4.38 -3.72 0.88
N LEU A 39 -3.09 -3.98 0.65
CA LEU A 39 -2.00 -3.08 1.03
C LEU A 39 -1.92 -1.84 0.15
N GLY A 40 -2.35 -1.91 -1.11
CA GLY A 40 -2.41 -0.79 -2.03
C GLY A 40 -3.47 0.26 -1.67
N GLY A 41 -4.20 0.09 -0.56
CA GLY A 41 -5.21 1.03 -0.08
C GLY A 41 -6.46 1.13 -0.97
N ALA A 42 -6.62 0.19 -1.92
CA ALA A 42 -7.68 0.22 -2.92
C ALA A 42 -8.92 -0.60 -2.52
N THR A 43 -8.91 -1.28 -1.37
CA THR A 43 -10.00 -2.21 -1.00
C THR A 43 -10.65 -1.86 0.33
N GLY A 44 -11.51 -0.85 0.31
CA GLY A 44 -12.89 -1.18 0.64
C GLY A 44 -13.53 -1.78 -0.60
N ALA A 45 -14.54 -2.64 -0.48
CA ALA A 45 -15.43 -2.92 -1.62
C ALA A 45 -15.71 -1.59 -2.32
N GLU A 46 -15.46 -1.48 -3.64
CA GLU A 46 -15.69 -0.25 -4.42
C GLU A 46 -17.05 0.29 -3.96
N PRO A 47 -17.09 1.41 -3.23
CA PRO A 47 -18.32 1.78 -2.57
C PRO A 47 -19.33 2.04 -3.69
N SER A 48 -20.56 1.55 -3.56
CA SER A 48 -21.53 1.51 -4.68
C SER A 48 -21.77 2.88 -5.34
N TRP A 49 -21.47 3.98 -4.63
CA TRP A 49 -21.46 5.32 -5.18
C TRP A 49 -20.34 5.56 -6.21
N PHE A 50 -19.19 4.89 -6.12
CA PHE A 50 -18.10 4.93 -7.10
C PHE A 50 -18.50 4.31 -8.44
N THR A 51 -19.26 3.21 -8.42
CA THR A 51 -19.87 2.64 -9.63
C THR A 51 -20.88 3.61 -10.25
N ALA A 52 -21.63 4.34 -9.43
CA ALA A 52 -22.50 5.42 -9.89
C ALA A 52 -21.69 6.60 -10.45
N LEU A 53 -20.51 6.91 -9.88
CA LEU A 53 -19.60 7.96 -10.34
C LEU A 53 -18.91 7.58 -11.66
N GLN A 54 -18.52 6.32 -11.86
CA GLN A 54 -18.00 5.81 -13.13
C GLN A 54 -19.06 5.91 -14.25
N LYS A 55 -20.31 5.55 -13.95
CA LYS A 55 -21.44 5.79 -14.87
C LYS A 55 -21.60 7.28 -15.11
N LEU A 56 -21.49 8.12 -14.08
CA LEU A 56 -21.57 9.57 -14.22
C LEU A 56 -20.42 10.14 -15.07
N GLY A 57 -19.22 9.56 -15.04
CA GLY A 57 -18.10 9.94 -15.89
C GLY A 57 -18.40 9.76 -17.38
N TYR A 58 -19.14 8.70 -17.74
CA TYR A 58 -19.63 8.51 -19.11
C TYR A 58 -20.66 9.59 -19.51
N TRP A 59 -21.50 9.99 -18.55
CA TRP A 59 -22.49 11.06 -18.74
C TRP A 59 -21.92 12.48 -18.57
N TRP A 60 -20.71 12.63 -18.03
CA TRP A 60 -20.11 13.92 -17.71
C TRP A 60 -19.93 14.76 -18.97
N TYR A 61 -19.46 14.15 -20.06
CA TYR A 61 -19.37 14.80 -21.35
C TYR A 61 -20.75 15.24 -21.88
N ALA A 62 -21.79 14.42 -21.70
CA ALA A 62 -23.15 14.78 -22.08
C ALA A 62 -23.69 15.95 -21.24
N ILE A 63 -23.37 16.00 -19.93
CA ILE A 63 -23.71 17.11 -19.05
C ILE A 63 -22.97 18.38 -19.49
N CYS A 64 -21.67 18.31 -19.79
CA CYS A 64 -20.91 19.45 -20.30
C CYS A 64 -21.47 19.98 -21.63
N ILE A 65 -21.85 19.08 -22.55
CA ILE A 65 -22.49 19.44 -23.81
C ILE A 65 -23.85 20.11 -23.56
N ALA A 66 -24.69 19.53 -22.69
CA ALA A 66 -26.00 20.08 -22.37
C ALA A 66 -25.90 21.48 -21.72
N VAL A 67 -24.97 21.67 -20.78
CA VAL A 67 -24.70 22.98 -20.16
C VAL A 67 -24.17 23.97 -21.20
N GLY A 68 -23.27 23.54 -22.09
CA GLY A 68 -22.76 24.37 -23.19
C GLY A 68 -23.88 24.84 -24.13
N ILE A 69 -24.79 23.92 -24.51
CA ILE A 69 -25.98 24.24 -25.32
C ILE A 69 -26.88 25.23 -24.58
N LEU A 70 -27.15 25.00 -23.30
CA LEU A 70 -28.00 25.88 -22.48
C LEU A 70 -27.43 27.31 -22.41
N VAL A 71 -26.12 27.45 -22.19
CA VAL A 71 -25.43 28.75 -22.18
C VAL A 71 -25.52 29.43 -23.55
N LEU A 72 -25.34 28.68 -24.65
CA LEU A 72 -25.48 29.22 -26.01
C LEU A 72 -26.90 29.69 -26.31
N LEU A 73 -27.92 28.98 -25.82
CA LEU A 73 -29.33 29.37 -25.98
C LEU A 73 -29.69 30.62 -25.16
N LEU A 74 -29.20 30.70 -23.91
CA LEU A 74 -29.44 31.84 -23.01
C LEU A 74 -28.75 33.13 -23.44
N VAL A 75 -27.64 33.02 -24.18
CA VAL A 75 -26.81 34.17 -24.61
C VAL A 75 -26.99 34.43 -26.13
N SER A 76 -28.09 33.92 -26.71
CA SER A 76 -28.34 33.90 -28.16
C SER A 76 -28.53 35.26 -28.84
N ASP A 77 -28.73 36.35 -28.08
CA ASP A 77 -28.79 37.73 -28.59
C ASP A 77 -27.56 38.59 -28.24
N ALA A 78 -26.58 38.06 -27.49
CA ALA A 78 -25.39 38.83 -27.14
C ALA A 78 -24.37 38.85 -28.28
N SER A 79 -23.48 39.85 -28.28
CA SER A 79 -22.37 39.91 -29.24
C SER A 79 -21.45 38.69 -29.11
N VAL A 80 -20.80 38.30 -30.22
CA VAL A 80 -19.91 37.12 -30.28
C VAL A 80 -18.83 37.17 -29.18
N ALA A 81 -18.29 38.35 -28.90
CA ALA A 81 -17.30 38.55 -27.83
C ALA A 81 -17.86 38.23 -26.43
N LEU A 82 -19.12 38.59 -26.16
CA LEU A 82 -19.79 38.31 -24.88
C LEU A 82 -20.11 36.82 -24.71
N ARG A 83 -20.43 36.12 -25.80
CA ARG A 83 -20.63 34.65 -25.81
C ARG A 83 -19.33 33.89 -25.54
N VAL A 84 -18.24 34.32 -26.16
CA VAL A 84 -16.91 33.70 -25.94
C VAL A 84 -16.46 33.96 -24.50
N GLY A 85 -16.62 35.19 -24.00
CA GLY A 85 -16.29 35.54 -22.62
C GLY A 85 -17.10 34.77 -21.58
N SER A 86 -18.42 34.63 -21.78
CA SER A 86 -19.28 33.89 -20.85
C SER A 86 -19.00 32.38 -20.89
N GLY A 87 -18.74 31.81 -22.07
CA GLY A 87 -18.36 30.40 -22.21
C GLY A 87 -17.06 30.06 -21.47
N ILE A 88 -16.02 30.89 -21.63
CA ILE A 88 -14.74 30.71 -20.93
C ILE A 88 -14.93 30.89 -19.41
N GLY A 89 -15.67 31.91 -18.99
CA GLY A 89 -15.93 32.16 -17.57
C GLY A 89 -16.66 31.00 -16.89
N VAL A 90 -17.72 30.50 -17.51
CA VAL A 90 -18.48 29.33 -17.00
C VAL A 90 -17.59 28.09 -16.96
N GLY A 91 -16.80 27.83 -18.01
CA GLY A 91 -15.88 26.69 -18.06
C GLY A 91 -14.85 26.70 -16.92
N ILE A 92 -14.25 27.86 -16.62
CA ILE A 92 -13.29 28.01 -15.52
C ILE A 92 -13.96 27.75 -14.16
N VAL A 93 -15.14 28.33 -13.92
CA VAL A 93 -15.88 28.12 -12.67
C VAL A 93 -16.24 26.63 -12.50
N LEU A 94 -16.70 25.98 -13.57
CA LEU A 94 -17.07 24.57 -13.54
C LEU A 94 -15.85 23.67 -13.26
N ALA A 95 -14.69 23.99 -13.84
CA ALA A 95 -13.45 23.26 -13.60
C ALA A 95 -12.97 23.42 -12.15
N VAL A 96 -13.03 24.63 -11.58
CA VAL A 96 -12.62 24.89 -10.20
C VAL A 96 -13.55 24.18 -9.21
N VAL A 97 -14.87 24.27 -9.41
CA VAL A 97 -15.85 23.59 -8.55
C VAL A 97 -15.68 22.07 -8.62
N SER A 98 -15.52 21.52 -9.82
CA SER A 98 -15.29 20.08 -10.02
C SER A 98 -14.00 19.61 -9.34
N SER A 99 -12.93 20.40 -9.44
CA SER A 99 -11.64 20.10 -8.80
C SER A 99 -11.72 20.13 -7.28
N LEU A 100 -12.48 21.07 -6.70
CA LEU A 100 -12.72 21.14 -5.27
C LEU A 100 -13.51 19.94 -4.75
N VAL A 101 -14.56 19.53 -5.47
CA VAL A 101 -15.39 18.37 -5.11
C VAL A 101 -14.58 17.06 -5.20
N LEU A 102 -13.80 16.86 -6.26
CA LEU A 102 -12.93 15.68 -6.38
C LEU A 102 -11.84 15.67 -5.29
N GLY A 103 -11.27 16.83 -4.98
CA GLY A 103 -10.28 16.97 -3.92
C GLY A 103 -10.81 16.69 -2.51
N THR A 104 -12.05 17.09 -2.20
CA THR A 104 -12.68 16.78 -0.90
C THR A 104 -13.04 15.31 -0.78
N ILE A 105 -13.53 14.68 -1.86
CA ILE A 105 -13.82 13.24 -1.89
C ILE A 105 -12.54 12.41 -1.72
N ALA A 106 -11.46 12.77 -2.41
CA ALA A 106 -10.16 12.10 -2.27
C ALA A 106 -9.62 12.18 -0.84
N ARG A 107 -9.74 13.35 -0.19
CA ARG A 107 -9.33 13.52 1.22
C ARG A 107 -10.25 12.78 2.20
N ALA A 108 -11.54 12.69 1.91
CA ALA A 108 -12.48 11.93 2.72
C ALA A 108 -12.18 10.42 2.66
N GLN A 109 -11.92 9.89 1.45
CA GLN A 109 -11.50 8.49 1.26
C GLN A 109 -10.16 8.18 1.94
N ALA A 110 -9.19 9.09 1.85
CA ALA A 110 -7.90 8.93 2.52
C ALA A 110 -8.05 8.82 4.04
N ARG A 111 -9.03 9.49 4.66
CA ARG A 111 -9.33 9.42 6.11
C ARG A 111 -10.17 8.21 6.50
N SER A 112 -11.05 7.72 5.64
CA SER A 112 -11.85 6.52 5.93
C SER A 112 -11.11 5.20 5.63
N GLY A 113 -10.08 5.22 4.79
CA GLY A 113 -9.20 4.08 4.55
C GLY A 113 -8.11 3.88 5.61
N THR A 114 -7.94 4.82 6.54
CA THR A 114 -7.02 4.74 7.68
C THR A 114 -7.74 4.32 8.97
N SER A 115 -8.70 3.39 8.87
CA SER A 115 -9.13 2.67 10.07
C SER A 115 -8.00 1.74 10.48
N ALA A 116 -7.37 2.05 11.61
CA ALA A 116 -6.24 1.38 12.24
C ALA A 116 -6.53 -0.06 12.74
N ASP A 117 -7.38 -0.77 12.02
CA ASP A 117 -7.95 -2.07 12.40
C ASP A 117 -7.91 -3.04 11.21
N THR A 118 -6.86 -2.95 10.38
CA THR A 118 -6.48 -4.04 9.48
C THR A 118 -6.11 -5.22 10.37
N THR A 119 -7.11 -6.04 10.65
CA THR A 119 -7.01 -7.21 11.50
C THR A 119 -5.86 -8.08 10.97
N PRO A 120 -5.00 -8.66 11.82
CA PRO A 120 -3.90 -9.53 11.38
C PRO A 120 -4.33 -10.65 10.41
N SER A 121 -5.61 -11.01 10.40
CA SER A 121 -6.23 -11.98 9.49
C SER A 121 -6.39 -11.49 8.04
N ALA A 122 -6.45 -10.18 7.77
CA ALA A 122 -6.55 -9.65 6.41
C ALA A 122 -5.21 -9.82 5.65
N LEU A 123 -4.11 -9.59 6.36
CA LEU A 123 -2.74 -9.72 5.82
C LEU A 123 -2.25 -11.18 5.75
N GLU A 124 -3.13 -12.14 5.99
CA GLU A 124 -2.91 -13.57 5.83
C GLU A 124 -3.98 -14.17 4.92
N ALA A 125 -3.63 -14.36 3.64
CA ALA A 125 -4.53 -14.96 2.67
C ALA A 125 -4.54 -16.50 2.83
N GLY A 126 -5.37 -16.99 3.77
CA GLY A 126 -5.73 -18.41 3.88
C GLY A 126 -4.57 -19.37 4.18
N GLY A 127 -3.51 -18.90 4.83
CA GLY A 127 -2.31 -19.71 5.11
C GLY A 127 -1.48 -20.04 3.86
N VAL A 128 -1.72 -19.35 2.73
CA VAL A 128 -0.99 -19.52 1.46
C VAL A 128 0.06 -18.44 1.27
N ALA A 129 -0.24 -17.20 1.66
CA ALA A 129 0.67 -16.07 1.58
C ALA A 129 0.54 -15.17 2.82
N ARG A 130 1.64 -14.54 3.22
CA ARG A 130 1.72 -13.64 4.38
C ARG A 130 2.59 -12.45 4.07
N LEU A 131 2.24 -11.30 4.61
CA LEU A 131 3.11 -10.12 4.56
C LEU A 131 4.41 -10.37 5.35
N ALA A 132 5.56 -10.12 4.72
CA ALA A 132 6.85 -10.07 5.42
C ALA A 132 6.99 -8.71 6.10
N TRP A 133 7.15 -8.71 7.42
CA TRP A 133 7.28 -7.48 8.20
C TRP A 133 8.73 -7.09 8.43
N GLY A 134 8.97 -5.78 8.53
CA GLY A 134 10.24 -5.22 8.97
C GLY A 134 11.43 -5.68 8.12
N THR A 135 12.44 -6.22 8.79
CA THR A 135 13.74 -6.60 8.24
C THR A 135 13.77 -8.02 7.65
N ILE A 136 12.68 -8.79 7.71
CA ILE A 136 12.65 -10.19 7.25
C ILE A 136 13.21 -10.34 5.81
N PRO A 137 12.82 -9.52 4.81
CA PRO A 137 13.34 -9.66 3.45
C PRO A 137 14.86 -9.45 3.34
N GLU A 138 15.38 -8.48 4.09
CA GLU A 138 16.81 -8.13 4.11
C GLU A 138 17.61 -9.24 4.79
N GLN A 139 17.10 -9.76 5.92
CA GLN A 139 17.71 -10.87 6.65
C GLN A 139 17.79 -12.14 5.80
N VAL A 140 16.67 -12.53 5.17
CA VAL A 140 16.60 -13.68 4.26
C VAL A 140 17.62 -13.53 3.13
N THR A 141 17.65 -12.36 2.49
CA THR A 141 18.56 -12.11 1.36
C THR A 141 20.02 -12.24 1.80
N ALA A 142 20.39 -11.67 2.95
CA ALA A 142 21.75 -11.74 3.48
C ALA A 142 22.15 -13.18 3.84
N ILE A 143 21.26 -13.94 4.49
CA ILE A 143 21.52 -15.35 4.86
C ILE A 143 21.73 -16.18 3.59
N LEU A 144 20.82 -16.10 2.62
CA LEU A 144 20.90 -16.90 1.39
C LEU A 144 22.01 -16.47 0.44
N THR A 145 22.45 -15.22 0.52
CA THR A 145 23.65 -14.77 -0.20
C THR A 145 24.91 -15.43 0.35
N LYS A 146 24.98 -15.64 1.67
CA LYS A 146 26.13 -16.31 2.32
C LYS A 146 26.06 -17.83 2.19
N ASP A 147 24.90 -18.41 2.46
CA ASP A 147 24.69 -19.86 2.42
C ASP A 147 23.36 -20.22 1.74
N PRO A 148 23.37 -20.46 0.41
CA PRO A 148 22.19 -20.88 -0.33
C PRO A 148 21.63 -22.24 0.10
N ALA A 149 22.42 -23.09 0.77
CA ALA A 149 21.95 -24.41 1.20
C ALA A 149 20.91 -24.33 2.33
N LEU A 150 20.77 -23.17 2.97
CA LEU A 150 19.79 -22.91 4.01
C LEU A 150 18.41 -22.51 3.48
N ASP A 151 18.19 -22.45 2.16
CA ASP A 151 16.94 -21.95 1.53
C ASP A 151 15.67 -22.51 2.18
N GLU A 152 15.54 -23.83 2.28
CA GLU A 152 14.34 -24.47 2.85
C GLU A 152 14.12 -24.10 4.32
N ARG A 153 15.19 -24.07 5.12
CA ARG A 153 15.11 -23.71 6.55
C ARG A 153 14.73 -22.24 6.71
N VAL A 154 15.38 -21.36 5.94
CA VAL A 154 15.13 -19.92 5.97
C VAL A 154 13.71 -19.61 5.48
N HIS A 155 13.21 -20.35 4.49
CA HIS A 155 11.82 -20.23 4.02
C HIS A 155 10.83 -20.54 5.14
N VAL A 156 11.01 -21.67 5.84
CA VAL A 156 10.15 -22.05 6.97
C VAL A 156 10.20 -21.02 8.10
N LEU A 157 11.39 -20.52 8.43
CA LEU A 157 11.57 -19.48 9.45
C LEU A 157 10.91 -18.17 9.05
N ALA A 158 11.13 -17.69 7.82
CA ALA A 158 10.51 -16.47 7.32
C ALA A 158 8.98 -16.56 7.31
N TRP A 159 8.43 -17.72 6.92
CA TRP A 159 6.99 -17.98 6.94
C TRP A 159 6.39 -17.92 8.35
N ARG A 160 7.06 -18.53 9.34
CA ARG A 160 6.64 -18.48 10.74
C ARG A 160 6.80 -17.08 11.33
N ALA A 161 7.93 -16.44 11.08
CA ALA A 161 8.25 -15.08 11.53
C ALA A 161 7.25 -14.03 10.99
N ALA A 162 6.66 -14.26 9.82
CA ALA A 162 5.59 -13.42 9.29
C ALA A 162 4.35 -13.34 10.23
N ARG A 163 4.18 -14.27 11.17
CA ARG A 163 3.19 -14.20 12.28
C ARG A 163 3.80 -13.63 13.57
N ALA A 164 4.42 -12.45 13.49
CA ALA A 164 5.15 -11.82 14.60
C ALA A 164 4.34 -11.57 15.89
N THR A 165 3.00 -11.64 15.83
CA THR A 165 2.12 -11.50 17.01
C THR A 165 1.93 -12.80 17.80
N THR A 166 2.38 -13.93 17.26
CA THR A 166 2.29 -15.24 17.92
C THR A 166 3.62 -15.61 18.57
N PRO A 167 3.64 -16.36 19.69
CA PRO A 167 4.88 -16.84 20.29
C PRO A 167 5.76 -17.61 19.29
N ASP A 168 5.15 -18.50 18.49
CA ASP A 168 5.86 -19.25 17.44
C ASP A 168 6.55 -18.35 16.40
N GLY A 169 5.88 -17.26 16.00
CA GLY A 169 6.45 -16.29 15.07
C GLY A 169 7.55 -15.44 15.70
N GLN A 170 7.48 -15.14 17.00
CA GLN A 170 8.55 -14.45 17.72
C GLN A 170 9.79 -15.34 17.82
N ASP A 171 9.62 -16.60 18.23
CA ASP A 171 10.72 -17.57 18.30
C ASP A 171 11.40 -17.76 16.92
N ALA A 172 10.61 -17.85 15.86
CA ALA A 172 11.13 -17.96 14.50
C ALA A 172 11.88 -16.69 14.03
N LEU A 173 11.41 -15.51 14.44
CA LEU A 173 12.08 -14.24 14.13
C LEU A 173 13.42 -14.12 14.87
N GLU A 174 13.49 -14.58 16.12
CA GLU A 174 14.75 -14.64 16.88
C GLU A 174 15.75 -15.58 16.23
N GLU A 175 15.32 -16.78 15.82
CA GLU A 175 16.18 -17.73 15.12
C GLU A 175 16.67 -17.17 13.78
N LEU A 176 15.79 -16.52 13.02
CA LEU A 176 16.15 -15.85 11.76
C LEU A 176 17.16 -14.71 12.00
N THR A 177 16.99 -13.94 13.08
CA THR A 177 17.89 -12.85 13.46
C THR A 177 19.25 -13.40 13.89
N ALA A 178 19.31 -14.53 14.59
CA ALA A 178 20.55 -15.20 14.94
C ALA A 178 21.33 -15.65 13.68
N LEU A 179 20.65 -16.32 12.74
CA LEU A 179 21.25 -16.71 11.45
C LEU A 179 21.74 -15.49 10.66
N TRP A 180 20.96 -14.40 10.66
CA TRP A 180 21.34 -13.17 10.00
C TRP A 180 22.57 -12.53 10.64
N THR A 181 22.68 -12.54 11.96
CA THR A 181 23.83 -11.97 12.70
C THR A 181 25.10 -12.75 12.39
N GLU A 182 25.00 -14.07 12.27
CA GLU A 182 26.11 -14.91 11.80
C GLU A 182 26.44 -14.61 10.33
N ALA A 183 25.43 -14.33 9.51
CA ALA A 183 25.61 -14.08 8.08
C ALA A 183 26.26 -12.72 7.78
N ASP A 184 25.77 -11.66 8.43
CA ASP A 184 26.25 -10.29 8.28
C ASP A 184 26.36 -9.57 9.64
N PRO A 185 27.48 -9.78 10.37
CA PRO A 185 27.70 -9.15 11.67
C PRO A 185 27.76 -7.61 11.60
N HIS A 186 28.17 -7.06 10.45
CA HIS A 186 28.29 -5.61 10.27
C HIS A 186 26.93 -4.95 10.15
N ALA A 187 26.02 -5.53 9.36
CA ALA A 187 24.65 -5.06 9.25
C ALA A 187 23.89 -5.21 10.58
N ALA A 188 24.08 -6.32 11.30
CA ALA A 188 23.49 -6.51 12.63
C ALA A 188 23.94 -5.44 13.63
N SER A 189 25.25 -5.16 13.69
CA SER A 189 25.80 -4.11 14.55
C SER A 189 25.27 -2.71 14.20
N ALA A 190 25.08 -2.42 12.92
CA ALA A 190 24.49 -1.15 12.46
C ALA A 190 23.03 -1.01 12.92
N GLN A 191 22.24 -2.08 12.82
CA GLN A 191 20.86 -2.12 13.26
C GLN A 191 20.73 -1.89 14.77
N ASP A 192 21.57 -2.55 15.57
CA ASP A 192 21.59 -2.36 17.03
C ASP A 192 21.91 -0.91 17.41
N ALA A 193 22.85 -0.29 16.71
CA ALA A 193 23.20 1.11 16.92
C ALA A 193 22.05 2.06 16.57
N GLU A 194 21.23 1.73 15.58
CA GLU A 194 20.04 2.50 15.21
C GLU A 194 18.91 2.33 16.24
N VAL A 195 18.67 1.10 16.70
CA VAL A 195 17.69 0.81 17.75
C VAL A 195 18.02 1.57 19.03
N GLU A 196 19.29 1.62 19.44
CA GLU A 196 19.69 2.39 20.62
C GLU A 196 19.53 3.90 20.42
N ARG A 197 19.84 4.43 19.23
CA ARG A 197 19.57 5.85 18.89
C ARG A 197 18.08 6.17 19.00
N MET A 198 17.22 5.30 18.48
CA MET A 198 15.77 5.49 18.54
C MET A 198 15.24 5.43 19.99
N LYS A 199 15.73 4.48 20.81
CA LYS A 199 15.41 4.41 22.24
C LYS A 199 15.87 5.65 23.02
N GLN A 200 17.01 6.25 22.67
CA GLN A 200 17.47 7.50 23.27
C GLN A 200 16.57 8.66 22.88
N ALA A 201 16.22 8.80 21.60
CA ALA A 201 15.31 9.83 21.12
C ALA A 201 13.93 9.77 21.79
N ILE A 202 13.36 8.57 21.98
CA ILE A 202 12.08 8.38 22.68
C ILE A 202 12.19 8.79 24.15
N ARG A 203 13.28 8.40 24.83
CA ARG A 203 13.53 8.80 26.23
C ARG A 203 13.66 10.31 26.38
N GLU A 204 14.28 10.99 25.42
CA GLU A 204 14.39 12.45 25.41
C GLU A 204 13.05 13.14 25.14
N ALA A 205 12.25 12.63 24.20
CA ALA A 205 10.92 13.16 23.91
C ALA A 205 10.00 13.06 25.13
N ASN A 206 9.95 11.90 25.78
CA ASN A 206 9.14 11.68 26.99
C ASN A 206 9.57 12.59 28.16
N ARG A 207 10.85 12.99 28.23
CA ARG A 207 11.34 13.96 29.23
C ARG A 207 10.97 15.41 28.93
N ARG A 208 10.65 15.76 27.69
CA ARG A 208 10.25 17.13 27.31
C ARG A 208 8.76 17.38 27.49
N GLU A 209 7.94 16.32 27.49
CA GLU A 209 6.49 16.40 27.62
C GLU A 209 5.97 16.26 29.07
N GLY A 210 6.82 15.81 30.01
CA GLY A 210 6.50 15.68 31.45
C GLY A 210 7.14 16.78 32.28
#